data_AF-A0A6G7Y859-F1
#
_entry.id   AF-A0A6G7Y859-F1
#
_cell.length_a   1.000
_cell.length_b   1.000
_cell.length_c   1.000
_cell.angle_alpha   90.00
_cell.angle_beta   90.00
_cell.angle_gamma   90.00
#
_symmetry.space_group_name_H-M   'P 1'
#
loop_
_entity.id
_entity.type
_entity.pdbx_description
1 polymer ?
#
loop_
_entity_poly.entity_id
_entity_poly.type
_entity_poly.pdbx_seq_one_letter_code
_entity_poly.pdbx_strand_id
1 'polypeptide(L)'
;MQPDRREHLSALNPPLRIGERVGVLFTDTDGARTEALGFVTHVDADAVALVDRHGTERRLAWGDVEALRRVPISRGRRPDAAPRALLDDLADRTGAAGTPWVARISDLLAGRTPPEMVPAWGETAAFGGAAARFEGEWVTVAGGSPDDWVAAAWWATRMGARSVQVRLPGADDAPAASGFLRVG
;
A
#
# COMPACT_ATOMS: atom_id res chain seq x y z
N MET A 1 -4.37 -30.74 23.85
CA MET A 1 -5.56 -29.87 23.73
C MET A 1 -5.12 -28.68 22.90
N GLN A 2 -5.34 -28.71 21.58
CA GLN A 2 -5.05 -27.54 20.73
C GLN A 2 -6.01 -26.42 21.14
N PRO A 3 -5.54 -25.17 21.30
CA PRO A 3 -6.46 -24.04 21.49
C PRO A 3 -7.47 -24.02 20.34
N ASP A 4 -8.71 -23.67 20.65
CA ASP A 4 -9.79 -23.59 19.66
C ASP A 4 -9.36 -22.54 18.62
N ARG A 5 -9.22 -22.92 17.35
CA ARG A 5 -8.81 -22.02 16.25
C ARG A 5 -9.68 -20.75 16.15
N ARG A 6 -10.88 -20.75 16.74
CA ARG A 6 -11.76 -19.58 16.89
C ARG A 6 -11.17 -18.49 17.83
N GLU A 7 -10.27 -18.84 18.74
CA GLU A 7 -9.54 -17.90 19.61
C GLU A 7 -8.54 -17.02 18.82
N HIS A 8 -7.92 -17.54 17.76
CA HIS A 8 -6.98 -16.78 16.93
C HIS A 8 -7.63 -15.62 16.18
N LEU A 9 -8.89 -15.77 15.78
CA LEU A 9 -9.69 -14.70 15.16
C LEU A 9 -10.13 -13.64 16.18
N SER A 10 -10.41 -14.04 17.43
CA SER A 10 -10.79 -13.12 18.51
C SER A 10 -9.59 -12.39 19.12
N ALA A 11 -8.36 -12.83 18.84
CA ALA A 11 -7.13 -12.14 19.26
C ALA A 11 -6.95 -10.76 18.59
N LEU A 12 -7.55 -10.53 17.41
CA LEU A 12 -7.62 -9.20 16.82
C LEU A 12 -8.94 -8.52 17.18
N ASN A 13 -8.90 -7.66 18.20
CA ASN A 13 -9.98 -6.72 18.49
C ASN A 13 -9.49 -5.28 18.18
N PRO A 14 -10.06 -4.60 17.17
CA PRO A 14 -11.19 -5.00 16.32
C PRO A 14 -10.83 -6.09 15.29
N PRO A 15 -11.84 -6.79 14.72
CA PRO A 15 -11.64 -7.83 13.70
C PRO A 15 -10.84 -7.34 12.49
N LEU A 16 -10.13 -8.26 11.84
CA LEU A 16 -9.35 -8.00 10.64
C LEU A 16 -10.24 -7.52 9.48
N ARG A 17 -9.76 -6.54 8.70
CA ARG A 17 -10.47 -5.99 7.55
C ARG A 17 -9.68 -6.17 6.25
N ILE A 18 -10.40 -6.26 5.15
CA ILE A 18 -9.81 -6.25 3.80
C ILE A 18 -9.02 -4.94 3.62
N GLY A 19 -7.87 -5.04 2.97
CA GLY A 19 -6.93 -3.93 2.75
C GLY A 19 -5.97 -3.67 3.92
N GLU A 20 -6.16 -4.28 5.09
CA GLU A 20 -5.20 -4.16 6.19
C GLU A 20 -3.90 -4.89 5.85
N ARG A 21 -2.77 -4.29 6.26
CA ARG A 21 -1.45 -4.91 6.14
C ARG A 21 -1.18 -5.77 7.37
N VAL A 22 -0.80 -7.03 7.14
CA VAL A 22 -0.58 -8.02 8.20
C VAL A 22 0.72 -8.78 8.00
N GLY A 23 1.32 -9.17 9.12
CA GLY A 23 2.30 -10.24 9.19
C GLY A 23 1.62 -11.50 9.70
N VAL A 24 1.82 -12.62 9.02
CA VAL A 24 1.26 -13.92 9.39
C VAL A 24 2.36 -14.96 9.46
N LEU A 25 2.38 -15.74 10.53
CA LEU A 25 3.16 -16.96 10.66
C LEU A 25 2.20 -18.12 10.47
N PHE A 26 2.53 -19.03 9.55
CA PHE A 26 1.68 -20.17 9.23
C PHE A 26 2.51 -21.42 8.90
N THR A 27 1.84 -22.57 8.88
CA THR A 27 2.41 -23.83 8.38
C THR A 27 2.05 -24.00 6.90
N ASP A 28 3.05 -24.12 6.03
CA ASP A 28 2.85 -24.31 4.59
C ASP A 28 2.49 -25.77 4.26
N THR A 29 2.17 -26.06 2.99
CA THR A 29 1.74 -27.40 2.54
C THR A 29 2.76 -28.50 2.85
N ASP A 30 4.04 -28.14 2.91
CA ASP A 30 5.14 -29.07 3.18
C ASP A 30 5.41 -29.25 4.69
N GLY A 31 4.55 -28.67 5.54
CA GLY A 31 4.70 -28.67 7.00
C GLY A 31 5.74 -27.67 7.53
N ALA A 32 6.36 -26.89 6.64
CA ALA A 32 7.33 -25.86 7.01
C ALA A 32 6.64 -24.64 7.64
N ARG A 33 7.26 -24.06 8.68
CA ARG A 33 6.83 -22.78 9.23
C ARG A 33 7.30 -21.63 8.35
N THR A 34 6.37 -20.81 7.91
CA THR A 34 6.59 -19.71 6.97
C THR A 34 6.01 -18.41 7.51
N GLU A 35 6.76 -17.32 7.36
CA GLU A 35 6.24 -15.96 7.63
C GLU A 35 5.96 -15.24 6.31
N ALA A 36 4.79 -14.61 6.20
CA ALA A 36 4.44 -13.73 5.10
C ALA A 36 4.04 -12.35 5.62
N LEU A 37 4.43 -11.32 4.87
CA LEU A 37 3.98 -9.95 5.05
C LEU A 37 3.19 -9.54 3.81
N GLY A 38 1.92 -9.18 4.00
CA GLY A 38 1.03 -8.91 2.88
C GLY A 38 -0.17 -8.05 3.27
N PHE A 39 -1.07 -7.91 2.32
CA PHE A 39 -2.32 -7.18 2.46
C PHE A 39 -3.49 -8.14 2.35
N VAL A 40 -4.44 -8.01 3.26
CA VAL A 40 -5.64 -8.83 3.29
C VAL A 40 -6.49 -8.53 2.05
N THR A 41 -6.82 -9.57 1.29
CA THR A 41 -7.69 -9.48 0.10
C THR A 41 -9.05 -10.11 0.36
N HIS A 42 -9.14 -11.06 1.29
CA HIS A 42 -10.39 -11.68 1.70
C HIS A 42 -10.31 -12.18 3.14
N VAL A 43 -11.44 -12.18 3.84
CA VAL A 43 -11.59 -12.77 5.17
C VAL A 43 -12.97 -13.41 5.23
N ASP A 44 -13.02 -14.69 5.55
CA ASP A 44 -14.25 -15.43 5.78
C ASP A 44 -14.12 -16.32 7.03
N ALA A 45 -15.16 -17.11 7.30
CA ALA A 45 -15.20 -17.99 8.47
C ALA A 45 -14.14 -19.10 8.45
N ASP A 46 -13.61 -19.45 7.27
CA ASP A 46 -12.74 -20.60 7.06
C ASP A 46 -11.28 -20.19 6.83
N ALA A 47 -11.04 -19.02 6.24
CA ALA A 47 -9.71 -18.59 5.82
C ALA A 47 -9.51 -17.06 5.81
N VAL A 48 -8.24 -16.69 5.73
CA VAL A 48 -7.78 -15.37 5.31
C VAL A 48 -7.01 -15.49 3.99
N ALA A 49 -7.30 -14.60 3.05
CA ALA A 49 -6.50 -14.44 1.85
C ALA A 49 -5.67 -13.16 1.93
N LEU A 50 -4.43 -13.23 1.45
CA LEU A 50 -3.53 -12.09 1.36
C LEU A 50 -2.77 -12.11 0.03
N VAL A 51 -2.36 -10.93 -0.41
CA VAL A 51 -1.31 -10.78 -1.43
C VAL A 51 -0.04 -10.29 -0.75
N ASP A 52 1.06 -11.02 -0.94
CA ASP A 52 2.36 -10.60 -0.39
C ASP A 52 3.02 -9.50 -1.24
N ARG A 53 4.16 -8.98 -0.75
CA ARG A 53 4.90 -7.91 -1.44
C ARG A 53 5.41 -8.29 -2.84
N HIS A 54 5.47 -9.58 -3.15
CA HIS A 54 5.90 -10.12 -4.43
C HIS A 54 4.72 -10.37 -5.38
N GLY A 55 3.50 -10.02 -4.98
CA GLY A 55 2.29 -10.27 -5.76
C GLY A 55 1.78 -11.69 -5.65
N THR A 56 2.32 -12.52 -4.74
CA THR A 56 1.84 -13.89 -4.56
C THR A 56 0.58 -13.88 -3.72
N GLU A 57 -0.51 -14.41 -4.29
CA GLU A 57 -1.75 -14.64 -3.55
C GLU A 57 -1.63 -15.90 -2.69
N ARG A 58 -2.09 -15.80 -1.45
CA ARG A 58 -2.13 -16.91 -0.50
C ARG A 58 -3.48 -16.94 0.17
N ARG A 59 -4.13 -18.11 0.17
CA ARG A 59 -5.31 -18.39 0.99
C ARG A 59 -4.89 -19.34 2.11
N LEU A 60 -5.00 -18.88 3.34
CA LEU A 60 -4.58 -19.59 4.54
C LEU A 60 -5.83 -19.97 5.34
N ALA A 61 -6.06 -21.27 5.53
CA ALA A 61 -7.09 -21.70 6.47
C ALA A 61 -6.72 -21.24 7.88
N TRP A 62 -7.70 -20.86 8.70
CA TRP A 62 -7.43 -20.47 10.11
C TRP A 62 -6.72 -21.56 10.89
N GLY A 63 -7.11 -22.81 10.58
CA GLY A 63 -6.17 -23.82 10.14
C GLY A 63 -4.70 -23.66 10.57
N ASP A 64 -3.99 -23.15 9.60
CA ASP A 64 -2.55 -23.25 9.51
C ASP A 64 -1.89 -21.97 10.04
N VAL A 65 -2.70 -20.97 10.44
CA VAL A 65 -2.26 -19.70 11.00
C VAL A 65 -1.85 -19.89 12.46
N GLU A 66 -0.56 -19.72 12.74
CA GLU A 66 -0.01 -19.82 14.09
C GLU A 66 -0.02 -18.47 14.82
N ALA A 67 0.25 -17.39 14.09
CA ALA A 67 0.21 -16.03 14.62
C ALA A 67 -0.14 -15.03 13.52
N LEU A 68 -0.85 -13.97 13.89
CA LEU A 68 -1.23 -12.91 12.98
C LEU A 68 -1.22 -11.56 13.68
N ARG A 69 -0.63 -10.54 13.05
CA ARG A 69 -0.56 -9.19 13.61
C ARG A 69 -0.74 -8.12 12.53
N ARG A 70 -1.34 -7.00 12.92
CA ARG A 70 -1.36 -5.78 12.09
C ARG A 70 0.04 -5.20 11.99
N VAL A 71 0.41 -4.79 10.78
CA VAL A 71 1.71 -4.16 10.51
C VAL A 71 1.45 -2.78 9.91
N PRO A 72 1.97 -1.70 10.51
CA PRO A 72 1.78 -0.37 9.94
C PRO A 72 2.47 -0.23 8.58
N ILE A 73 2.03 0.75 7.81
CA ILE A 73 2.71 1.14 6.57
C ILE A 73 4.11 1.65 6.92
N SER A 74 5.11 1.23 6.14
CA SER A 74 6.50 1.61 6.37
C SER A 74 6.67 3.12 6.15
N ARG A 75 7.25 3.81 7.14
CA ARG A 75 7.44 5.28 7.09
C ARG A 75 8.37 5.72 5.95
N GLY A 76 9.48 5.01 5.72
CA GLY A 76 10.45 5.41 4.71
C GLY A 76 11.16 6.74 4.99
N ARG A 77 11.90 7.23 3.99
CA ARG A 77 12.69 8.47 4.05
C ARG A 77 11.80 9.71 3.98
N ARG A 78 12.41 10.89 4.10
CA ARG A 78 11.74 12.18 3.84
C ARG A 78 11.69 12.39 2.32
N PRO A 79 10.50 12.45 1.70
CA PRO A 79 10.40 12.53 0.24
C PRO A 79 10.82 13.91 -0.31
N ASP A 80 10.70 14.96 0.49
CA ASP A 80 11.15 16.33 0.19
C ASP A 80 12.68 16.48 0.11
N ALA A 81 13.43 15.50 0.63
CA ALA A 81 14.88 15.44 0.50
C ALA A 81 15.35 14.64 -0.73
N ALA A 82 14.44 14.14 -1.57
CA ALA A 82 14.80 13.41 -2.78
C ALA A 82 15.48 14.33 -3.81
N PRO A 83 16.53 13.86 -4.51
CA PRO A 83 17.14 14.64 -5.58
C PRO A 83 16.11 14.99 -6.65
N ARG A 84 16.07 16.27 -7.07
CA ARG A 84 15.12 16.74 -8.10
C ARG A 84 15.21 15.94 -9.40
N ALA A 85 16.41 15.58 -9.84
CA ALA A 85 16.62 14.76 -11.03
C ALA A 85 15.90 13.40 -10.95
N LEU A 86 15.92 12.74 -9.79
CA LEU A 86 15.18 11.48 -9.58
C LEU A 86 13.68 11.69 -9.75
N LEU A 87 13.16 12.79 -9.19
CA LEU A 87 11.74 13.12 -9.27
C LEU A 87 11.32 13.39 -10.72
N ASP A 88 12.16 14.10 -11.48
CA ASP A 88 11.92 14.43 -12.89
C ASP A 88 11.98 13.17 -13.76
N ASP A 89 12.98 12.30 -13.56
CA ASP A 89 13.08 11.00 -14.24
C ASP A 89 11.83 10.13 -14.04
N LEU A 90 11.31 10.07 -12.82
CA LEU A 90 10.08 9.33 -12.49
C LEU A 90 8.83 9.97 -13.14
N ALA A 91 8.81 11.30 -13.23
CA ALA A 91 7.74 12.04 -13.87
C ALA A 91 7.69 11.76 -15.37
N ASP A 92 8.84 11.82 -16.04
CA ASP A 92 8.99 11.59 -17.48
C ASP A 92 8.49 10.19 -17.87
N ARG A 93 8.87 9.16 -17.09
CA ARG A 93 8.41 7.78 -17.33
C ARG A 93 6.91 7.58 -17.13
N THR A 94 6.27 8.45 -16.35
CA THR A 94 4.83 8.40 -16.08
C THR A 94 4.04 9.37 -16.98
N GLY A 95 4.73 10.25 -17.72
CA GLY A 95 4.10 11.35 -18.46
C GLY A 95 3.53 12.45 -17.57
N ALA A 96 3.96 12.56 -16.32
CA ALA A 96 3.50 13.59 -15.39
C ALA A 96 4.27 14.90 -15.63
N ALA A 97 3.57 16.02 -15.77
CA ALA A 97 4.17 17.31 -16.09
C ALA A 97 3.84 18.40 -15.05
N GLY A 98 4.79 19.30 -14.79
CA GLY A 98 4.63 20.44 -13.88
C GLY A 98 5.53 20.38 -12.65
N THR A 99 5.13 21.14 -11.62
CA THR A 99 5.87 21.29 -10.35
C THR A 99 5.73 20.00 -9.51
N PRO A 100 6.83 19.46 -8.97
CA PRO A 100 6.77 18.27 -8.11
C PRO A 100 6.18 18.57 -6.74
N TRP A 101 5.20 17.76 -6.38
CA TRP A 101 4.65 17.68 -5.04
C TRP A 101 4.78 16.25 -4.55
N VAL A 102 5.33 16.08 -3.34
CA VAL A 102 5.62 14.77 -2.78
C VAL A 102 5.01 14.60 -1.41
N ALA A 103 4.55 13.40 -1.08
CA ALA A 103 4.09 13.07 0.26
C ALA A 103 4.69 11.75 0.71
N ARG A 104 4.89 11.61 2.02
CA ARG A 104 5.16 10.30 2.60
C ARG A 104 3.84 9.56 2.67
N ILE A 105 3.78 8.35 2.11
CA ILE A 105 2.54 7.60 2.04
C ILE A 105 1.98 7.28 3.44
N SER A 106 2.84 6.95 4.41
CA SER A 106 2.36 6.70 5.78
C SER A 106 1.70 7.92 6.42
N ASP A 107 2.15 9.13 6.09
CA ASP A 107 1.59 10.37 6.64
C ASP A 107 0.31 10.72 5.87
N LEU A 108 0.30 10.55 4.54
CA LEU A 108 -0.88 10.76 3.68
C LEU A 108 -2.07 9.84 4.04
N LEU A 109 -1.77 8.59 4.41
CA LEU A 109 -2.77 7.55 4.72
C LEU A 109 -3.10 7.45 6.22
N ALA A 110 -2.45 8.23 7.08
CA ALA A 110 -2.70 8.21 8.52
C ALA A 110 -4.17 8.52 8.83
N GLY A 111 -4.82 7.66 9.60
CA GLY A 111 -6.24 7.80 9.97
C GLY A 111 -7.24 7.51 8.86
N ARG A 112 -6.79 7.12 7.66
CA ARG A 112 -7.67 6.74 6.55
C ARG A 112 -7.95 5.23 6.56
N THR A 113 -9.16 4.86 6.15
CA THR A 113 -9.55 3.46 5.99
C THR A 113 -8.94 2.90 4.70
N PRO A 114 -8.28 1.72 4.74
CA PRO A 114 -7.84 1.03 3.53
C PRO A 114 -9.03 0.70 2.63
N PRO A 115 -8.92 0.84 1.30
CA PRO A 115 -9.96 0.44 0.38
C PRO A 115 -10.08 -1.09 0.33
N GLU A 116 -11.32 -1.58 0.19
CA GLU A 116 -11.61 -3.03 0.07
C GLU A 116 -10.98 -3.62 -1.21
N MET A 117 -10.96 -2.83 -2.28
CA MET A 117 -10.34 -3.23 -3.54
C MET A 117 -9.33 -2.19 -3.99
N VAL A 118 -8.22 -2.68 -4.53
CA VAL A 118 -7.29 -1.88 -5.32
C VAL A 118 -6.97 -2.67 -6.60
N PRO A 119 -6.42 -2.01 -7.63
CA PRO A 119 -5.93 -2.70 -8.82
C PRO A 119 -4.96 -3.84 -8.50
N ALA A 120 -4.81 -4.77 -9.44
CA ALA A 120 -3.87 -5.88 -9.31
C ALA A 120 -2.43 -5.38 -9.10
N TRP A 121 -1.59 -6.25 -8.55
CA TRP A 121 -0.15 -6.01 -8.44
C TRP A 121 0.44 -5.76 -9.83
N GLY A 122 1.30 -4.75 -9.97
CA GLY A 122 1.95 -4.44 -11.25
C GLY A 122 2.69 -3.11 -11.24
N GLU A 123 3.47 -2.83 -12.28
CA GLU A 123 4.21 -1.56 -12.37
C GLU A 123 3.30 -0.36 -12.61
N THR A 124 2.11 -0.56 -13.18
CA THR A 124 1.19 0.52 -13.54
C THR A 124 -0.25 0.19 -13.19
N ALA A 125 -1.01 1.21 -12.82
CA ALA A 125 -2.46 1.11 -12.60
C ALA A 125 -3.16 2.43 -12.97
N ALA A 126 -4.46 2.36 -13.20
CA ALA A 126 -5.31 3.52 -13.47
C ALA A 126 -6.27 3.77 -12.29
N PHE A 127 -6.49 5.05 -11.97
CA PHE A 127 -7.38 5.51 -10.91
C PHE A 127 -8.20 6.68 -11.44
N GLY A 128 -9.47 6.43 -11.79
CA GLY A 128 -10.30 7.45 -12.45
C GLY A 128 -9.63 7.95 -13.74
N GLY A 129 -9.35 9.26 -13.78
CA GLY A 129 -8.63 9.91 -14.89
C GLY A 129 -7.10 9.92 -14.75
N ALA A 130 -6.55 9.31 -13.71
CA ALA A 130 -5.11 9.30 -13.43
C ALA A 130 -4.44 7.98 -13.83
N ALA A 131 -3.21 8.07 -14.30
CA ALA A 131 -2.31 6.93 -14.44
C ALA A 131 -1.26 6.98 -13.33
N ALA A 132 -1.02 5.85 -12.67
CA ALA A 132 -0.01 5.69 -11.65
C ALA A 132 1.05 4.67 -12.07
N ARG A 133 2.31 4.99 -11.79
CA ARG A 133 3.45 4.08 -11.99
C ARG A 133 4.19 3.87 -10.68
N PHE A 134 4.39 2.63 -10.29
CA PHE A 134 5.22 2.21 -9.18
C PHE A 134 6.65 1.94 -9.64
N GLU A 135 7.64 2.48 -8.93
CA GLU A 135 9.05 2.24 -9.20
C GLU A 135 9.90 2.37 -7.92
N GLY A 136 10.53 1.28 -7.50
CA GLY A 136 11.37 1.24 -6.31
C GLY A 136 10.58 1.56 -5.02
N GLU A 137 10.85 2.72 -4.41
CA GLU A 137 10.13 3.18 -3.21
C GLU A 137 9.04 4.22 -3.54
N TRP A 138 8.77 4.49 -4.82
CA TRP A 138 7.92 5.59 -5.28
C TRP A 138 6.69 5.11 -6.03
N VAL A 139 5.62 5.89 -5.90
CA VAL A 139 4.54 5.93 -6.90
C VAL A 139 4.43 7.33 -7.46
N THR A 140 4.43 7.45 -8.78
CA THR A 140 4.17 8.71 -9.48
C THR A 140 2.79 8.65 -10.08
N VAL A 141 1.99 9.70 -9.89
CA VAL A 141 0.63 9.78 -10.42
C VAL A 141 0.53 10.97 -11.38
N ALA A 142 0.13 10.70 -12.61
CA ALA A 142 -0.09 11.69 -13.66
C ALA A 142 -1.57 12.10 -13.69
N GLY A 143 -1.85 13.37 -13.35
CA GLY A 143 -3.19 13.94 -13.35
C GLY A 143 -4.08 13.46 -12.20
N GLY A 144 -5.39 13.59 -12.37
CA GLY A 144 -6.41 13.16 -11.41
C GLY A 144 -6.66 14.09 -10.24
N SER A 145 -7.43 13.57 -9.30
CA SER A 145 -7.87 14.24 -8.08
C SER A 145 -7.09 13.76 -6.85
N PRO A 146 -7.17 14.48 -5.72
CA PRO A 146 -6.64 14.02 -4.43
C PRO A 146 -7.07 12.60 -4.03
N ASP A 147 -8.29 12.19 -4.37
CA ASP A 147 -8.80 10.85 -4.06
C ASP A 147 -8.13 9.78 -4.93
N ASP A 148 -7.85 10.08 -6.20
CA ASP A 148 -7.09 9.21 -7.09
C ASP A 148 -5.66 9.01 -6.57
N TRP A 149 -5.04 10.06 -6.04
CA TRP A 149 -3.68 10.00 -5.47
C TRP A 149 -3.62 9.15 -4.20
N VAL A 150 -4.65 9.26 -3.35
CA VAL A 150 -4.79 8.42 -2.15
C VAL A 150 -5.03 6.96 -2.52
N ALA A 151 -5.87 6.69 -3.52
CA ALA A 151 -6.11 5.35 -4.02
C ALA A 151 -4.83 4.73 -4.62
N ALA A 152 -4.08 5.50 -5.41
CA ALA A 152 -2.79 5.09 -5.95
C ALA A 152 -1.76 4.80 -4.84
N ALA A 153 -1.74 5.62 -3.78
CA ALA A 153 -0.86 5.39 -2.64
C ALA A 153 -1.20 4.06 -1.92
N TRP A 154 -2.49 3.76 -1.69
CA TRP A 154 -2.92 2.48 -1.13
C TRP A 154 -2.45 1.28 -1.96
N TRP A 155 -2.68 1.33 -3.27
CA TRP A 155 -2.20 0.31 -4.21
C TRP A 155 -0.68 0.13 -4.13
N ALA A 156 0.07 1.23 -4.20
CA ALA A 156 1.53 1.19 -4.24
C ALA A 156 2.16 0.67 -2.94
N THR A 157 1.51 0.85 -1.79
CA THR A 157 2.02 0.26 -0.53
C THR A 157 2.05 -1.26 -0.54
N ARG A 158 1.22 -1.91 -1.36
CA ARG A 158 1.24 -3.38 -1.56
C ARG A 158 2.56 -3.87 -2.14
N MET A 159 3.23 -3.01 -2.89
CA MET A 159 4.50 -3.29 -3.56
C MET A 159 5.70 -2.71 -2.81
N GLY A 160 5.45 -2.04 -1.68
CA GLY A 160 6.48 -1.48 -0.81
C GLY A 160 6.83 -0.01 -1.09
N ALA A 161 6.02 0.71 -1.88
CA ALA A 161 6.16 2.16 -2.01
C ALA A 161 6.03 2.86 -0.65
N ARG A 162 6.79 3.94 -0.48
CA ARG A 162 6.86 4.74 0.75
C ARG A 162 6.62 6.22 0.49
N SER A 163 6.78 6.64 -0.75
CA SER A 163 6.62 8.02 -1.19
C SER A 163 5.71 8.08 -2.41
N VAL A 164 4.90 9.13 -2.48
CA VAL A 164 4.09 9.47 -3.66
C VAL A 164 4.56 10.80 -4.22
N GLN A 165 4.58 10.89 -5.55
CA GLN A 165 4.80 12.12 -6.29
C GLN A 165 3.60 12.41 -7.20
N VAL A 166 3.19 13.67 -7.25
CA VAL A 166 2.29 14.22 -8.27
C VAL A 166 2.92 15.46 -8.90
N ARG A 167 2.44 15.83 -10.09
CA ARG A 167 2.91 17.01 -10.81
C ARG A 167 1.72 17.92 -11.10
N LEU A 168 1.84 19.20 -10.74
CA LEU A 168 0.78 20.19 -10.89
C LEU A 168 1.25 21.39 -11.73
N PRO A 169 0.37 22.00 -12.56
CA PRO A 169 0.77 23.04 -13.51
C PRO A 169 1.37 24.28 -12.84
N GLY A 170 0.80 24.73 -11.72
CA GLY A 170 1.22 25.91 -10.97
C GLY A 170 1.97 25.58 -9.68
N ALA A 171 2.90 26.47 -9.33
CA ALA A 171 3.63 26.47 -8.07
C ALA A 171 2.75 26.80 -6.84
N ASP A 172 1.61 27.43 -7.08
CA ASP A 172 0.61 27.85 -6.08
C ASP A 172 -0.60 26.91 -6.03
N ASP A 173 -0.66 25.91 -6.92
CA ASP A 173 -1.69 24.86 -6.93
C ASP A 173 -1.36 23.82 -5.85
N ALA A 174 -1.40 24.22 -4.58
CA ALA A 174 -1.16 23.29 -3.49
C ALA A 174 -2.19 22.14 -3.55
N PRO A 175 -1.75 20.87 -3.46
CA PRO A 175 -2.64 19.74 -3.29
C PRO A 175 -3.66 20.01 -2.18
N ALA A 176 -4.95 19.91 -2.51
CA ALA A 176 -6.01 20.00 -1.49
C ALA A 176 -5.90 18.84 -0.46
N ALA A 177 -5.22 17.75 -0.82
CA ALA A 177 -4.84 16.70 0.13
C ALA A 177 -3.74 17.19 1.09
N SER A 178 -4.05 17.19 2.38
CA SER A 178 -3.07 17.38 3.44
C SER A 178 -1.91 16.39 3.32
N GLY A 179 -0.68 16.87 3.51
CA GLY A 179 0.53 16.03 3.60
C GLY A 179 1.47 16.06 2.40
N PHE A 180 1.11 16.73 1.30
CA PHE A 180 2.03 16.99 0.20
C PHE A 180 2.90 18.22 0.49
N LEU A 181 4.19 18.08 0.18
CA LEU A 181 5.22 19.10 0.27
C LEU A 181 5.72 19.41 -1.15
N ARG A 182 5.86 20.69 -1.45
CA ARG A 182 6.47 21.13 -2.71
C ARG A 182 7.98 20.89 -2.66
N VAL A 183 8.55 20.42 -3.77
CA VAL A 183 10.00 20.33 -3.94
C VAL A 183 10.45 21.44 -4.90
N GLY A 184 11.46 22.20 -4.46
CA GLY A 184 12.08 23.31 -5.22
C GLY A 184 12.74 22.85 -6.50
#